data_AF-A0A812SRE4-F1
#
_entry.id   AF-A0A812SRE4-F1
#
_cell.length_a   1.000
_cell.length_b   1.000
_cell.length_c   1.000
_cell.angle_alpha   90.00
_cell.angle_beta   90.00
_cell.angle_gamma   90.00
#
_symmetry.space_group_name_H-M   'P 1'
#
loop_
_entity.id
_entity.type
_entity.pdbx_description
1 polymer ?
#
loop_
_entity_poly.entity_id
_entity_poly.type
_entity_poly.pdbx_seq_one_letter_code
_entity_poly.pdbx_strand_id
1 'polypeptide(L)'
;MALQAPPDPSRSLAAVGLPRSTLYGLPNRGEASFKDEAWKAGQFLEKLRAVLASYPAGSVVFSQVDVSKVIWSASGLEVLFGIFRDFSVRVDRLRAFDCGLDDAAARSIAAWLHGMSAMHLPSEMHLSHNRLTVAGFRAVVEAIEVKWAQLMGKRLPVWLRVEGNAVD
;
A
#
# COMPACT_ATOMS: atom_id res chain seq x y z
N MET A 1 16.34 27.53 7.09
CA MET A 1 14.95 27.37 7.57
C MET A 1 14.73 25.91 7.84
N ALA A 2 14.59 25.50 9.10
CA ALA A 2 14.15 24.14 9.41
C ALA A 2 12.70 24.01 8.95
N LEU A 3 12.41 23.09 8.03
CA LEU A 3 11.05 22.66 7.72
C LEU A 3 10.46 22.15 9.04
N GLN A 4 9.51 22.90 9.59
CA GLN A 4 8.74 22.49 10.76
C GLN A 4 8.13 21.13 10.40
N ALA A 5 8.45 20.10 11.18
CA ALA A 5 7.85 18.79 10.98
C ALA A 5 6.32 18.98 11.00
N PRO A 6 5.61 18.48 9.97
CA PRO A 6 4.15 18.60 9.95
C PRO A 6 3.59 18.03 11.27
N PRO A 7 2.51 18.63 11.79
CA PRO A 7 1.94 18.26 13.08
C PRO A 7 1.76 16.74 13.12
N ASP A 8 2.28 16.11 14.18
CA ASP A 8 2.19 14.66 14.41
C ASP A 8 0.72 14.25 14.23
N PRO A 9 0.36 13.61 13.10
CA PRO A 9 -1.00 13.18 12.87
C PRO A 9 -1.23 12.09 13.91
N SER A 10 -1.87 12.48 15.01
CA SER A 10 -2.10 11.65 16.18
C SER A 10 -2.42 10.22 15.79
N ARG A 11 -1.80 9.26 16.50
CA ARG A 11 -1.87 7.79 16.42
C ARG A 11 -3.23 7.16 16.05
N SER A 12 -4.33 7.90 16.11
CA SER A 12 -5.69 7.51 15.74
C SER A 12 -6.35 8.56 14.85
N LEU A 13 -7.11 8.11 13.84
CA LEU A 13 -7.95 8.96 12.99
C LEU A 13 -9.36 9.20 13.60
N ALA A 14 -9.52 8.99 14.92
CA ALA A 14 -10.80 9.15 15.62
C ALA A 14 -11.46 10.52 15.41
N ALA A 15 -10.68 11.60 15.37
CA ALA A 15 -11.19 12.97 15.20
C ALA A 15 -11.90 13.19 13.85
N VAL A 16 -11.65 12.34 12.86
CA VAL A 16 -12.31 12.37 11.54
C VAL A 16 -13.27 11.18 11.36
N GLY A 17 -13.74 10.57 12.45
CA GLY A 17 -14.73 9.48 12.40
C GLY A 17 -14.15 8.10 12.08
N LEU A 18 -12.83 7.95 12.15
CA LEU A 18 -12.09 6.71 11.85
C LEU A 18 -11.34 6.20 13.10
N PRO A 19 -12.06 5.81 14.18
CA PRO A 19 -11.44 5.49 15.47
C PRO A 19 -10.55 4.23 15.44
N ARG A 20 -10.80 3.30 14.52
CA ARG A 20 -10.02 2.05 14.41
C ARG A 20 -8.86 2.17 13.42
N SER A 21 -8.81 3.23 12.63
CA SER A 21 -7.78 3.46 11.63
C SER A 21 -6.66 4.37 12.15
N THR A 22 -5.47 4.18 11.61
CA THR A 22 -4.24 4.87 12.04
C THR A 22 -3.46 5.41 10.86
N LEU A 23 -2.76 6.52 11.08
CA LEU A 23 -1.79 7.10 10.14
C LEU A 23 -0.79 7.95 10.94
N TYR A 24 0.40 7.43 11.23
CA TYR A 24 1.40 8.10 12.08
C TYR A 24 2.83 7.75 11.67
N GLY A 25 3.84 8.36 12.31
CA GLY A 25 5.25 7.97 12.16
C GLY A 25 5.92 8.41 10.86
N LEU A 26 5.26 9.30 10.11
CA LEU A 26 5.76 9.87 8.87
C LEU A 26 6.86 10.91 9.11
N PRO A 27 7.78 11.13 8.15
CA PRO A 27 7.79 10.53 6.81
C PRO A 27 8.56 9.21 6.72
N ASN A 28 9.50 8.89 7.63
CA ASN A 28 10.51 7.86 7.36
C ASN A 28 10.21 6.47 7.94
N ARG A 29 9.20 6.33 8.80
CA ARG A 29 8.86 5.04 9.42
C ARG A 29 7.37 4.98 9.74
N GLY A 30 6.57 5.38 8.76
CA GLY A 30 5.14 5.50 8.91
C GLY A 30 4.47 4.16 9.16
N GLU A 31 3.29 4.23 9.74
CA GLU A 31 2.32 3.14 9.77
C GLU A 31 0.97 3.68 9.35
N ALA A 32 0.30 2.93 8.47
CA ALA A 32 -1.07 3.22 8.08
C ALA A 32 -1.91 1.95 8.23
N SER A 33 -3.08 2.07 8.86
CA SER A 33 -4.05 0.99 8.90
C SER A 33 -5.46 1.51 8.71
N PHE A 34 -6.26 0.76 7.96
CA PHE A 34 -7.69 1.02 7.84
C PHE A 34 -8.46 -0.16 8.42
N LYS A 35 -9.20 0.09 9.51
CA LYS A 35 -9.94 -0.94 10.27
C LYS A 35 -11.34 -0.50 10.66
N ASP A 36 -11.83 0.59 10.06
CA ASP A 36 -13.18 1.09 10.24
C ASP A 36 -14.16 0.46 9.25
N GLU A 37 -15.41 0.92 9.24
CA GLU A 37 -16.45 0.42 8.35
C GLU A 37 -16.07 0.69 6.88
N ALA A 38 -16.29 -0.30 6.01
CA ALA A 38 -15.90 -0.23 4.60
C ALA A 38 -16.36 1.04 3.86
N TRP A 39 -17.55 1.55 4.18
CA TRP A 39 -18.09 2.77 3.56
C TRP A 39 -17.30 4.04 3.91
N LYS A 40 -16.46 4.01 4.96
CA LYS A 40 -15.58 5.11 5.33
C LYS A 40 -14.22 5.09 4.63
N ALA A 41 -13.96 4.11 3.75
CA ALA A 41 -12.70 4.01 3.01
C ALA A 41 -12.36 5.32 2.27
N GLY A 42 -13.35 6.01 1.71
CA GLY A 42 -13.15 7.31 1.06
C GLY A 42 -12.54 8.36 1.99
N GLN A 43 -13.04 8.48 3.23
CA GLN A 43 -12.52 9.41 4.23
C GLN A 43 -11.07 9.09 4.61
N PHE A 44 -10.73 7.79 4.72
CA PHE A 44 -9.36 7.36 4.97
C PHE A 44 -8.43 7.74 3.81
N LEU A 45 -8.85 7.49 2.56
CA LEU A 45 -8.07 7.80 1.36
C LEU A 45 -7.86 9.32 1.19
N GLU A 46 -8.87 10.13 1.45
CA GLU A 46 -8.76 11.59 1.46
C GLU A 46 -7.76 12.05 2.52
N LYS A 47 -7.83 11.51 3.73
CA LYS A 47 -6.91 11.86 4.81
C LYS A 47 -5.48 11.43 4.49
N LEU A 48 -5.30 10.23 3.97
CA LEU A 48 -4.00 9.72 3.52
C LEU A 48 -3.41 10.64 2.46
N ARG A 49 -4.16 10.97 1.41
CA ARG A 49 -3.72 11.89 0.35
C ARG A 49 -3.34 13.26 0.89
N ALA A 50 -4.16 13.84 1.76
CA ALA A 50 -3.90 15.15 2.35
C ALA A 50 -2.61 15.16 3.19
N VAL A 51 -2.36 14.09 3.96
CA VAL A 51 -1.13 13.95 4.74
C VAL A 51 0.08 13.75 3.82
N LEU A 52 0.00 12.88 2.81
CA LEU A 52 1.10 12.66 1.88
C LEU A 52 1.46 13.93 1.09
N ALA A 53 0.48 14.77 0.76
CA ALA A 53 0.69 16.05 0.08
C ALA A 53 1.48 17.08 0.91
N SER A 54 1.62 16.87 2.22
CA SER A 54 2.49 17.70 3.08
C SER A 54 3.97 17.35 2.98
N TYR A 55 4.33 16.28 2.26
CA TYR A 55 5.70 15.82 2.08
C TYR A 55 6.13 15.83 0.61
N PRO A 56 7.42 16.00 0.32
CA PRO A 56 7.94 15.81 -1.03
C PRO A 56 7.66 14.39 -1.55
N ALA A 57 7.31 14.25 -2.82
CA ALA A 57 7.12 12.94 -3.45
C ALA A 57 8.36 12.05 -3.26
N GLY A 58 8.15 10.78 -2.94
CA GLY A 58 9.23 9.81 -2.70
C GLY A 58 9.90 9.88 -1.32
N SER A 59 9.58 10.90 -0.51
CA SER A 59 10.15 11.02 0.84
C SER A 59 9.47 10.11 1.87
N VAL A 60 8.22 9.70 1.62
CA VAL A 60 7.43 8.89 2.56
C VAL A 60 7.76 7.41 2.46
N VAL A 61 8.01 6.81 3.62
CA VAL A 61 8.22 5.39 3.87
C VAL A 61 7.24 4.93 4.94
N PHE A 62 6.46 3.90 4.62
CA PHE A 62 5.73 3.12 5.61
C PHE A 62 6.51 1.85 5.94
N SER A 63 6.75 1.62 7.23
CA SER A 63 7.19 0.32 7.70
C SER A 63 6.09 -0.74 7.58
N GLN A 64 4.83 -0.31 7.58
CA GLN A 64 3.67 -1.16 7.39
C GLN A 64 2.46 -0.39 6.86
N VAL A 65 1.74 -1.02 5.93
CA VAL A 65 0.38 -0.65 5.54
C VAL A 65 -0.52 -1.87 5.76
N ASP A 66 -1.58 -1.72 6.56
CA ASP A 66 -2.52 -2.79 6.85
C ASP A 66 -3.97 -2.41 6.53
N VAL A 67 -4.48 -2.98 5.43
CA VAL A 67 -5.86 -2.83 4.94
C VAL A 67 -6.63 -4.15 4.95
N SER A 68 -6.08 -5.17 5.61
CA SER A 68 -6.65 -6.53 5.68
C SER A 68 -7.97 -6.60 6.46
N LYS A 69 -8.74 -7.67 6.25
CA LYS A 69 -9.98 -7.97 7.00
C LYS A 69 -11.05 -6.88 6.97
N VAL A 70 -11.03 -6.04 5.95
CA VAL A 70 -12.09 -5.08 5.63
C VAL A 70 -12.39 -5.26 4.16
N ILE A 71 -13.65 -5.47 3.78
CA ILE A 71 -14.01 -5.63 2.37
C ILE A 71 -14.04 -4.25 1.71
N TRP A 72 -13.08 -4.00 0.82
CA TRP A 72 -13.04 -2.77 0.03
C TRP A 72 -13.89 -2.91 -1.24
N SER A 73 -14.37 -1.78 -1.76
CA SER A 73 -14.78 -1.73 -3.17
C SER A 73 -13.54 -1.88 -4.07
N ALA A 74 -13.73 -2.42 -5.27
CA ALA A 74 -12.66 -2.53 -6.28
C ALA A 74 -11.99 -1.14 -6.52
N SER A 75 -12.82 -0.12 -6.71
CA SER A 75 -12.36 1.27 -6.87
C SER A 75 -11.59 1.82 -5.68
N GLY A 76 -11.91 1.41 -4.45
CA GLY A 76 -11.23 1.88 -3.25
C GLY A 76 -9.77 1.42 -3.17
N LEU A 77 -9.51 0.16 -3.53
CA LEU A 77 -8.15 -0.39 -3.60
C LEU A 77 -7.37 0.19 -4.77
N GLU A 78 -8.01 0.38 -5.93
CA GLU A 78 -7.38 1.07 -7.07
C GLU A 78 -6.93 2.49 -6.69
N VAL A 79 -7.79 3.24 -5.98
CA VAL A 79 -7.44 4.59 -5.49
C VAL A 79 -6.31 4.53 -4.47
N LEU A 80 -6.29 3.56 -3.55
CA LEU A 80 -5.22 3.40 -2.57
C LEU A 80 -3.85 3.23 -3.24
N PHE A 81 -3.74 2.28 -4.17
CA PHE A 81 -2.47 2.02 -4.87
C PHE A 81 -2.14 3.13 -5.88
N GLY A 82 -3.15 3.80 -6.44
CA GLY A 82 -2.97 5.04 -7.19
C GLY A 82 -2.33 6.14 -6.35
N ILE A 83 -2.80 6.35 -5.11
CA ILE A 83 -2.16 7.28 -4.16
C ILE A 83 -0.70 6.88 -3.92
N PHE A 84 -0.42 5.59 -3.68
CA PHE A 84 0.97 5.16 -3.45
C PHE A 84 1.88 5.43 -4.65
N ARG A 85 1.39 5.18 -5.87
CA ARG A 85 2.12 5.51 -7.10
C ARG A 85 2.34 7.01 -7.24
N ASP A 86 1.27 7.80 -7.14
CA ASP A 86 1.31 9.25 -7.41
C ASP A 86 2.24 9.99 -6.44
N PHE A 87 2.33 9.55 -5.18
CA PHE A 87 3.23 10.11 -4.18
C PHE A 87 4.58 9.40 -4.07
N SER A 88 4.83 8.37 -4.90
CA SER A 88 6.03 7.52 -4.85
C SER A 88 6.29 6.93 -3.44
N VAL A 89 5.21 6.51 -2.79
CA VAL A 89 5.24 5.94 -1.44
C VAL A 89 6.02 4.63 -1.43
N ARG A 90 6.90 4.48 -0.44
CA ARG A 90 7.60 3.24 -0.14
C ARG A 90 6.87 2.50 0.98
N VAL A 91 6.73 1.18 0.86
CA VAL A 91 6.08 0.34 1.87
C VAL A 91 6.91 -0.92 2.07
N ASP A 92 7.40 -1.15 3.29
CA ASP A 92 8.21 -2.33 3.58
C ASP A 92 7.35 -3.61 3.69
N ARG A 93 6.19 -3.49 4.34
CA ARG A 93 5.24 -4.60 4.54
C ARG A 93 3.81 -4.17 4.19
N LEU A 94 3.22 -4.82 3.19
CA LEU A 94 1.82 -4.62 2.80
C LEU A 94 0.96 -5.80 3.26
N ARG A 95 -0.02 -5.53 4.11
CA ARG A 95 -1.03 -6.51 4.56
C ARG A 95 -2.37 -6.17 3.95
N ALA A 96 -2.73 -6.89 2.89
CA ALA A 96 -3.96 -6.71 2.13
C ALA A 96 -4.62 -8.09 1.87
N PHE A 97 -4.74 -8.90 2.92
CA PHE A 97 -5.39 -10.21 2.87
C PHE A 97 -6.85 -10.10 3.34
N ASP A 98 -7.72 -10.95 2.82
CA ASP A 98 -9.16 -10.97 3.18
C ASP A 98 -9.79 -9.57 3.09
N CYS A 99 -9.54 -8.87 1.98
CA CYS A 99 -10.00 -7.50 1.78
C CYS A 99 -10.77 -7.29 0.47
N GLY A 100 -10.99 -8.37 -0.29
CA GLY A 100 -11.73 -8.36 -1.54
C GLY A 100 -10.93 -7.94 -2.77
N LEU A 101 -9.59 -7.96 -2.69
CA LEU A 101 -8.65 -7.60 -3.75
C LEU A 101 -8.87 -8.48 -4.99
N ASP A 102 -8.99 -7.86 -6.16
CA ASP A 102 -9.18 -8.53 -7.45
C ASP A 102 -8.04 -8.20 -8.43
N ASP A 103 -8.14 -8.69 -9.67
CA ASP A 103 -7.11 -8.46 -10.69
C ASP A 103 -6.94 -6.98 -11.07
N ALA A 104 -7.97 -6.14 -10.92
CA ALA A 104 -7.86 -4.70 -11.19
C ALA A 104 -7.02 -4.00 -10.10
N ALA A 105 -7.28 -4.34 -8.84
CA ALA A 105 -6.43 -3.91 -7.73
C ALA A 105 -5.01 -4.48 -7.84
N ALA A 106 -4.84 -5.72 -8.30
CA ALA A 106 -3.53 -6.34 -8.55
C ALA A 106 -2.71 -5.58 -9.61
N ARG A 107 -3.35 -5.18 -10.72
CA ARG A 107 -2.70 -4.32 -11.73
C ARG A 107 -2.34 -2.95 -11.16
N SER A 108 -3.12 -2.41 -10.24
CA SER A 108 -2.78 -1.16 -9.54
C SER A 108 -1.56 -1.33 -8.62
N ILE A 109 -1.43 -2.47 -7.94
CA ILE A 109 -0.21 -2.83 -7.21
C ILE A 109 0.98 -2.91 -8.18
N ALA A 110 0.85 -3.62 -9.30
CA ALA A 110 1.89 -3.72 -10.32
C ALA A 110 2.33 -2.35 -10.85
N ALA A 111 1.37 -1.45 -11.12
CA ALA A 111 1.65 -0.08 -11.55
C ALA A 111 2.41 0.74 -10.49
N TRP A 112 2.04 0.59 -9.21
CA TRP A 112 2.78 1.19 -8.09
C TRP A 112 4.22 0.63 -8.00
N LEU A 113 4.39 -0.68 -8.10
CA LEU A 113 5.71 -1.33 -8.14
C LEU A 113 6.54 -0.84 -9.34
N HIS A 114 5.95 -0.67 -10.51
CA HIS A 114 6.67 -0.11 -11.67
C HIS A 114 7.12 1.34 -11.45
N GLY A 115 6.33 2.15 -10.74
CA GLY A 115 6.63 3.55 -10.48
C GLY A 115 7.75 3.80 -9.45
N MET A 116 8.07 2.84 -8.59
CA MET A 116 9.12 2.99 -7.55
C MET A 116 10.52 2.60 -8.04
N SER A 117 11.56 3.02 -7.32
CA SER A 117 12.93 2.49 -7.53
C SER A 117 12.99 0.99 -7.20
N ALA A 118 13.77 0.22 -7.94
CA ALA A 118 13.97 -1.21 -7.68
C ALA A 118 14.56 -1.50 -6.29
N MET A 119 15.31 -0.55 -5.72
CA MET A 119 15.85 -0.65 -4.35
C MET A 119 14.79 -0.50 -3.26
N HIS A 120 13.55 -0.15 -3.63
CA HIS A 120 12.44 0.13 -2.71
C HIS A 120 11.31 -0.90 -2.81
N LEU A 121 11.56 -2.06 -3.45
CA LEU A 121 10.60 -3.16 -3.48
C LEU A 121 10.14 -3.50 -2.04
N PRO A 122 8.84 -3.74 -1.81
CA PRO A 122 8.36 -4.22 -0.53
C PRO A 122 9.07 -5.52 -0.14
N SER A 123 9.47 -5.63 1.12
CA SER A 123 10.04 -6.86 1.66
C SER A 123 8.99 -7.95 1.87
N GLU A 124 7.73 -7.55 2.10
CA GLU A 124 6.61 -8.47 2.34
C GLU A 124 5.32 -7.93 1.71
N MET A 125 4.58 -8.81 1.03
CA MET A 125 3.22 -8.58 0.58
C MET A 125 2.35 -9.79 0.93
N HIS A 126 1.31 -9.56 1.73
CA HIS A 126 0.33 -10.58 2.10
C HIS A 126 -1.01 -10.27 1.45
N LEU A 127 -1.33 -11.04 0.40
CA LEU A 127 -2.48 -10.85 -0.50
C LEU A 127 -3.44 -12.05 -0.48
N SER A 128 -3.33 -12.91 0.52
CA SER A 128 -4.08 -14.18 0.65
C SER A 128 -5.58 -13.94 0.89
N HIS A 129 -6.41 -14.96 0.66
CA HIS A 129 -7.86 -14.91 0.87
C HIS A 129 -8.54 -13.75 0.13
N ASN A 130 -8.17 -13.54 -1.13
CA ASN A 130 -8.76 -12.53 -1.98
C ASN A 130 -9.33 -13.17 -3.25
N ARG A 131 -9.61 -12.37 -4.28
CA ARG A 131 -10.21 -12.77 -5.55
C ARG A 131 -9.21 -12.67 -6.71
N LEU A 132 -7.92 -12.81 -6.43
CA LEU A 132 -6.89 -12.82 -7.47
C LEU A 132 -7.04 -14.06 -8.34
N THR A 133 -7.00 -13.88 -9.65
CA THR A 133 -6.79 -14.97 -10.59
C THR A 133 -5.31 -15.13 -10.94
N VAL A 134 -4.99 -16.14 -11.75
CA VAL A 134 -3.65 -16.27 -12.37
C VAL A 134 -3.22 -14.98 -13.07
N ALA A 135 -4.13 -14.23 -13.69
CA ALA A 135 -3.80 -12.98 -14.38
C ALA A 135 -3.35 -11.87 -13.40
N GLY A 136 -4.08 -11.68 -12.30
CA GLY A 136 -3.69 -10.72 -11.27
C GLY A 136 -2.39 -11.10 -10.57
N PHE A 137 -2.20 -12.38 -10.26
CA PHE A 137 -0.96 -12.89 -9.67
C PHE A 137 0.25 -12.63 -10.59
N ARG A 138 0.14 -12.99 -11.88
CA ARG A 138 1.20 -12.75 -12.87
C ARG A 138 1.57 -11.27 -12.96
N ALA A 139 0.59 -10.37 -12.98
CA ALA A 139 0.85 -8.93 -13.05
C ALA A 139 1.75 -8.45 -11.89
N VAL A 140 1.51 -8.94 -10.66
CA VAL A 140 2.34 -8.58 -9.49
C VAL A 140 3.74 -9.18 -9.59
N VAL A 141 3.86 -10.45 -9.98
CA VAL A 141 5.16 -11.14 -10.09
C VAL A 141 6.02 -10.54 -11.19
N GLU A 142 5.46 -10.31 -12.38
CA GLU A 142 6.15 -9.68 -13.51
C GLU A 142 6.69 -8.30 -13.11
N ALA A 143 5.92 -7.50 -12.36
CA ALA A 143 6.38 -6.21 -11.87
C ALA A 143 7.58 -6.33 -10.91
N ILE A 144 7.61 -7.34 -10.04
CA ILE A 144 8.76 -7.63 -9.16
C ILE A 144 9.98 -8.07 -9.99
N GLU A 145 9.80 -8.97 -10.95
CA GLU A 145 10.87 -9.48 -11.80
C GLU A 145 11.52 -8.37 -12.64
N VAL A 146 10.70 -7.46 -13.20
CA VAL A 146 11.18 -6.26 -13.89
C VAL A 146 12.06 -5.41 -12.97
N LYS A 147 11.70 -5.26 -11.70
CA LYS A 147 12.53 -4.53 -10.73
C LYS A 147 13.80 -5.29 -10.39
N TRP A 148 13.76 -6.60 -10.20
CA TRP A 148 14.97 -7.39 -9.97
C TRP A 148 15.95 -7.34 -11.15
N ALA A 149 15.46 -7.32 -12.39
CA ALA A 149 16.31 -7.18 -13.57
C ALA A 149 17.12 -5.87 -13.55
N GLN A 150 16.63 -4.82 -12.88
CA GLN A 150 17.32 -3.53 -12.74
C GLN A 150 18.46 -3.56 -11.71
N LEU A 151 18.52 -4.57 -10.85
CA LEU A 151 19.45 -4.63 -9.71
C LEU A 151 20.78 -5.32 -10.01
N MET A 152 21.11 -5.56 -11.29
CA MET A 152 22.39 -6.15 -11.74
C MET A 152 22.87 -7.35 -10.91
N GLY A 153 21.94 -8.25 -10.54
CA GLY A 153 22.22 -9.47 -9.77
C GLY A 153 21.99 -9.37 -8.26
N LYS A 154 21.69 -8.20 -7.68
CA LYS A 154 21.28 -8.06 -6.27
C LYS A 154 19.76 -8.19 -6.13
N ARG A 155 19.24 -9.42 -6.05
CA ARG A 155 17.81 -9.63 -5.80
C ARG A 155 17.47 -9.35 -4.33
N LEU A 156 16.71 -8.29 -4.08
CA LEU A 156 16.11 -8.05 -2.76
C LEU A 156 15.03 -9.10 -2.52
N PRO A 157 15.04 -9.83 -1.39
CA PRO A 157 14.02 -10.82 -1.11
C PRO A 157 12.65 -10.15 -0.95
N VAL A 158 11.64 -10.73 -1.58
CA VAL A 158 10.23 -10.32 -1.45
C VAL A 158 9.44 -11.54 -1.00
N TRP A 159 8.88 -11.49 0.21
CA TRP A 159 7.99 -12.52 0.72
C TRP A 159 6.56 -12.25 0.24
N LEU A 160 6.06 -13.06 -0.70
CA LEU A 160 4.72 -12.92 -1.27
C LEU A 160 3.81 -14.07 -0.83
N ARG A 161 2.70 -13.76 -0.14
CA ARG A 161 1.68 -14.72 0.29
C ARG A 161 0.39 -14.52 -0.49
N VAL A 162 -0.09 -15.56 -1.15
CA VAL A 162 -1.25 -15.51 -2.07
C VAL A 162 -2.22 -16.69 -1.88
N GLU A 163 -2.06 -17.50 -0.84
CA GLU A 163 -2.91 -18.64 -0.55
C GLU A 163 -4.39 -18.27 -0.44
N GLY A 164 -5.30 -19.18 -0.81
CA GLY A 164 -6.75 -18.93 -0.74
C GLY A 164 -7.29 -17.89 -1.74
N ASN A 165 -6.55 -17.61 -2.81
CA ASN A 165 -7.05 -16.92 -4.00
C ASN A 165 -7.43 -17.93 -5.10
N ALA A 166 -8.08 -17.46 -6.16
CA ALA A 166 -8.43 -18.23 -7.35
C ALA A 166 -7.26 -18.37 -8.36
N VAL A 167 -6.06 -18.67 -7.85
CA VAL A 167 -4.80 -18.78 -8.62
C VAL A 167 -4.52 -20.24 -9.04
N ASP A 168 -5.45 -21.14 -8.74
CA ASP A 168 -5.47 -22.58 -9.05
C ASP A 168 -5.53 -22.90 -10.55
#